data_AF-U2DJ64-F1
#
_entry.id   AF-U2DJ64-F1
#
_cell.length_a   1.000
_cell.length_b   1.000
_cell.length_c   1.000
_cell.angle_alpha   90.00
_cell.angle_beta   90.00
_cell.angle_gamma   90.00
#
_symmetry.space_group_name_H-M   'P 1'
#
loop_
_entity.id
_entity.type
_entity.pdbx_description
1 polymer ?
#
loop_
_entity_poly.entity_id
_entity_poly.type
_entity_poly.pdbx_seq_one_letter_code
_entity_poly.pdbx_strand_id
1 'polypeptide(L)' 'DGFYDTLSESNMVAALESGASWGYFDPGENDYWHGYQSPPVRWDPNTARKRAFFAYLDGVTDPEGGYPHD' A
#
# COMPACT_ATOMS: atom_id res chain seq x y z
N ASP A 1 1.30 -3.84 34.59
CA ASP A 1 0.21 -4.45 33.80
C ASP A 1 0.60 -4.35 32.34
N GLY A 2 0.91 -5.49 31.72
CA GLY A 2 1.62 -5.54 30.44
C GLY A 2 0.87 -4.78 29.35
N PHE A 3 1.41 -3.62 28.97
CA PHE A 3 0.94 -2.82 27.85
C PHE A 3 1.12 -3.63 26.57
N TYR A 4 0.00 -4.14 26.08
CA TYR A 4 -0.29 -4.64 24.74
C TYR A 4 0.81 -4.39 23.69
N ASP A 5 1.69 -5.37 23.53
CA ASP A 5 2.46 -5.65 22.31
C ASP A 5 1.56 -6.50 21.39
N THR A 6 0.56 -5.92 20.72
CA THR A 6 -0.37 -6.71 19.87
C THR A 6 -0.87 -6.05 18.59
N LEU A 7 -0.29 -4.96 18.14
CA LEU A 7 -0.54 -4.53 16.76
C LEU A 7 0.75 -4.84 16.03
N SER A 8 0.73 -5.83 15.14
CA SER A 8 1.82 -5.93 14.17
C SER A 8 1.87 -4.57 13.48
N GLU A 9 2.86 -3.76 13.83
CA GLU A 9 2.94 -2.42 13.28
C GLU A 9 3.10 -2.58 11.77
N SER A 10 2.13 -2.04 11.04
CA SER A 10 2.30 -1.91 9.60
C SER A 10 3.56 -1.10 9.40
N ASN A 11 4.57 -1.66 8.72
CA ASN A 11 5.84 -0.95 8.46
C ASN A 11 5.62 0.45 7.87
N MET A 12 4.55 0.60 7.09
CA MET A 12 4.14 1.87 6.54
C MET A 12 3.59 2.83 7.61
N VAL A 13 2.75 2.36 8.54
CA VAL A 13 2.24 3.22 9.63
C VAL A 13 3.38 3.69 10.51
N ALA A 14 4.28 2.78 10.93
CA ALA A 14 5.47 3.14 11.70
C ALA A 14 6.39 4.12 10.94
N ALA A 15 6.54 3.96 9.62
CA ALA A 15 7.30 4.90 8.79
C ALA A 15 6.62 6.29 8.74
N LEU A 16 5.31 6.35 8.53
CA LEU A 16 4.55 7.61 8.51
C LEU A 16 4.64 8.34 9.86
N GLU A 17 4.48 7.63 10.97
CA GLU A 17 4.56 8.19 12.34
C GLU A 17 5.97 8.73 12.66
N SER A 18 7.01 8.08 12.12
CA SER A 18 8.40 8.50 12.29
C SER A 18 8.88 9.52 11.24
N GLY A 19 8.03 9.90 10.27
CA GLY A 19 8.42 10.75 9.14
C GLY A 19 9.45 10.09 8.21
N ALA A 20 9.60 8.77 8.27
CA ALA A 20 10.44 7.98 7.40
C ALA A 20 9.73 7.64 6.09
N SER A 21 10.52 7.40 5.03
CA SER A 21 9.99 6.87 3.78
C SER A 21 9.58 5.40 3.92
N TRP A 22 8.69 4.96 3.04
CA TRP A 22 8.24 3.58 2.95
C TRP A 22 8.04 3.19 1.48
N GLY A 23 7.89 1.88 1.22
CA GLY A 23 7.63 1.35 -0.12
C GLY A 23 6.60 0.22 -0.10
N TYR A 24 5.86 0.09 -1.20
CA TYR A 24 4.91 -1.00 -1.41
C TYR A 24 5.59 -2.21 -2.06
N PHE A 25 5.44 -3.38 -1.45
CA PHE A 25 5.98 -4.64 -1.96
C PHE A 25 4.84 -5.59 -2.37
N ASP A 26 4.78 -5.91 -3.65
CA ASP A 26 3.87 -6.90 -4.24
C ASP A 26 4.63 -7.85 -5.17
N PRO A 27 5.14 -8.99 -4.65
CA PRO A 27 5.95 -9.93 -5.44
C PRO A 27 5.14 -10.68 -6.50
N GLY A 28 3.80 -10.68 -6.41
CA GLY A 28 2.95 -11.43 -7.33
C GLY A 28 3.20 -12.94 -7.35
N GLU A 29 2.88 -13.55 -8.48
CA GLU A 29 3.00 -15.00 -8.73
C GLU A 29 3.91 -15.32 -9.93
N ASN A 30 4.60 -14.31 -10.49
CA ASN A 30 5.43 -14.46 -11.67
C ASN A 30 4.70 -14.93 -12.93
N ASP A 31 3.52 -14.34 -13.16
CA ASP A 31 2.57 -14.74 -14.20
C ASP A 31 2.07 -13.56 -15.07
N TYR A 32 2.82 -12.45 -15.14
CA TYR A 32 2.46 -11.16 -15.78
C TYR A 32 1.24 -10.45 -15.17
N TRP A 33 0.29 -11.19 -14.59
CA TRP A 33 -0.97 -10.68 -14.06
C TRP A 33 -0.82 -10.11 -12.64
N HIS A 34 -0.07 -10.80 -11.78
CA HIS A 34 0.11 -10.45 -10.37
C HIS A 34 1.47 -9.77 -10.12
N GLY A 35 1.52 -8.93 -9.09
CA GLY A 35 2.76 -8.30 -8.65
C GLY A 35 3.10 -7.01 -9.39
N TYR A 36 3.69 -6.06 -8.66
CA TYR A 36 4.44 -4.94 -9.24
C TYR A 36 5.95 -5.23 -9.30
N GLN A 37 6.44 -6.20 -8.51
CA GLN A 37 7.83 -6.64 -8.52
C GLN A 37 8.03 -7.97 -9.29
N SER A 38 7.15 -8.26 -10.27
CA SER A 38 7.21 -9.50 -11.04
C SER A 38 7.32 -9.24 -12.56
N PRO A 39 8.53 -9.03 -13.11
CA PRO A 39 8.72 -8.74 -14.53
C PRO A 39 8.42 -9.95 -15.45
N PRO A 40 7.81 -9.74 -16.63
CA PRO A 40 7.22 -8.48 -17.11
C PRO A 40 5.99 -8.08 -16.29
N VAL A 41 5.87 -6.78 -15.99
CA VAL A 41 4.83 -6.27 -15.08
C VAL A 41 3.65 -5.71 -15.88
N ARG A 42 2.44 -6.16 -15.55
CA ARG A 42 1.21 -5.43 -15.91
C ARG A 42 0.98 -4.28 -14.93
N TRP A 43 1.10 -3.04 -15.39
CA TRP A 43 1.03 -1.85 -14.54
C TRP A 43 -0.39 -1.45 -14.11
N ASP A 44 -1.41 -1.86 -14.86
CA ASP A 44 -2.82 -1.63 -14.48
C ASP A 44 -3.12 -2.16 -13.08
N PRO A 45 -4.06 -1.56 -12.33
CA PRO A 45 -4.60 -2.14 -11.10
C PRO A 45 -5.58 -3.29 -11.42
N ASN A 46 -5.08 -4.33 -12.09
CA ASN A 46 -5.89 -5.41 -12.65
C ASN A 46 -6.32 -6.45 -11.60
N THR A 47 -5.62 -6.56 -10.47
CA THR A 47 -5.96 -7.48 -9.37
C THR A 47 -6.63 -6.76 -8.20
N ALA A 48 -7.32 -7.51 -7.35
CA ALA A 48 -7.91 -6.97 -6.12
C ALA A 48 -6.85 -6.34 -5.20
N ARG A 49 -5.68 -6.99 -5.08
CA ARG A 49 -4.56 -6.51 -4.30
C ARG A 49 -4.02 -5.16 -4.83
N LYS A 50 -3.79 -5.05 -6.14
CA LYS A 50 -3.31 -3.81 -6.77
C LYS A 50 -4.31 -2.66 -6.58
N ARG A 51 -5.61 -2.92 -6.74
CA ARG A 51 -6.66 -1.92 -6.46
C ARG A 51 -6.71 -1.48 -5.00
N ALA A 52 -6.61 -2.43 -4.08
CA ALA A 52 -6.64 -2.15 -2.64
C ALA A 52 -5.49 -1.23 -2.20
N PHE A 53 -4.30 -1.38 -2.80
CA PHE A 53 -3.18 -0.49 -2.53
C PHE A 53 -3.50 0.98 -2.87
N PHE A 54 -4.00 1.26 -4.07
CA PHE A 54 -4.32 2.64 -4.46
C PHE A 54 -5.50 3.23 -3.69
N ALA A 55 -6.52 2.42 -3.38
CA ALA A 55 -7.63 2.87 -2.53
C ALA A 55 -7.15 3.23 -1.11
N TYR A 56 -6.19 2.48 -0.58
CA TYR A 56 -5.58 2.81 0.71
C TYR A 56 -4.70 4.06 0.61
N LEU A 57 -3.87 4.18 -0.43
CA LEU A 57 -3.01 5.32 -0.66
C LEU A 57 -3.81 6.63 -0.75
N ASP A 58 -4.93 6.60 -1.47
CA ASP A 58 -5.87 7.72 -1.60
C ASP A 58 -6.31 8.24 -0.23
N GLY A 59 -6.79 7.34 0.65
CA GLY A 59 -7.20 7.71 2.01
C GLY A 59 -6.06 8.21 2.91
N VAL A 60 -4.80 7.87 2.60
CA VAL A 60 -3.63 8.41 3.32
C VAL A 60 -3.23 9.78 2.79
N THR A 61 -3.31 10.00 1.48
CA THR A 61 -2.81 11.23 0.83
C THR A 61 -3.85 12.34 0.70
N ASP A 62 -5.14 11.99 0.65
CA ASP A 62 -6.25 12.94 0.67
C ASP A 62 -7.29 12.54 1.75
N PRO A 63 -6.94 12.65 3.03
CA PRO A 63 -7.81 12.25 4.13
C PRO A 63 -9.09 13.10 4.24
N GLU A 64 -9.15 14.27 3.60
CA GLU A 64 -10.31 15.18 3.64
C GLU A 64 -11.14 15.16 2.33
N GLY A 65 -10.70 14.44 1.29
CA GLY A 65 -11.39 14.31 0.00
C GLY A 65 -11.61 15.66 -0.71
N GLY A 66 -10.74 16.64 -0.44
CA GLY A 66 -10.97 18.05 -0.76
C GLY A 66 -10.54 18.45 -2.16
N TYR A 67 -9.73 17.63 -2.83
CA TYR A 67 -9.28 17.91 -4.19
C TYR A 67 -10.20 17.23 -5.21
N PRO A 68 -10.77 17.98 -6.17
CA PRO A 68 -11.49 17.35 -7.27
C PRO A 68 -10.49 16.52 -8.08
N HIS A 69 -10.73 15.21 -8.14
CA HIS A 69 -10.09 14.33 -9.12
C HIS A 69 -10.82 14.55 -10.46
N ASP A 70 -10.17 15.27 -11.37
CA ASP A 70 -10.63 15.56 -12.73
C ASP A 70 -10.40 14.42 -13.73
#